data_AF-A0A348W903-F1
#
_entry.id   AF-A0A348W903-F1
#
_cell.length_a   1.000
_cell.length_b   1.000
_cell.length_c   1.000
_cell.angle_alpha   90.00
_cell.angle_beta   90.00
_cell.angle_gamma   90.00
#
_symmetry.space_group_name_H-M   'P 1'
#
loop_
_entity.id
_entity.type
_entity.pdbx_description
1 polymer ?
#
loop_
_entity_poly.entity_id
_entity_poly.type
_entity_poly.pdbx_seq_one_letter_code
_entity_poly.pdbx_strand_id
1 'polypeptide(L)'
;MIEIALLAIAVLVITLTLGVPLPYCFGAALMVMYFIGDVTMRGMMLWGVQQLGNPVLLAIPLFVLAGTIMSASGIAAALLKFVNAFIGHVRGGLGVVAAVSCAVIGAISGSGLTGIAAIGPLLIPEMEKRG
;
A
#
# COMPACT_ATOMS: atom_id res chain seq x y z
N MET A 1 10.69 25.45 -15.58
CA MET A 1 10.25 24.74 -14.37
C MET A 1 9.04 23.83 -14.64
N ILE A 2 7.89 24.35 -15.09
CA ILE A 2 6.68 23.53 -15.33
C ILE A 2 6.88 22.49 -16.44
N GLU A 3 7.54 22.84 -17.54
CA GLU A 3 7.79 21.88 -18.63
C GLU A 3 8.68 20.71 -18.21
N ILE A 4 9.72 20.98 -17.41
CA ILE A 4 10.62 19.95 -16.88
C ILE A 4 9.86 19.03 -15.91
N ALA A 5 8.95 19.59 -15.10
CA ALA A 5 8.10 18.80 -14.21
C ALA A 5 7.15 17.89 -15.00
N LEU A 6 6.55 18.37 -16.09
CA LEU A 6 5.73 17.56 -16.97
C LEU A 6 6.53 16.42 -17.61
N LEU A 7 7.78 16.69 -18.03
CA LEU A 7 8.65 15.68 -18.62
C LEU A 7 9.07 14.61 -17.59
N ALA A 8 9.39 15.01 -16.35
CA ALA A 8 9.68 14.07 -15.27
C ALA A 8 8.47 13.20 -14.90
N ILE A 9 7.26 13.78 -14.89
CA ILE A 9 6.01 13.02 -14.69
C ILE A 9 5.78 12.05 -15.84
N ALA A 10 6.03 12.46 -17.09
CA ALA A 10 5.89 11.57 -18.24
C ALA A 10 6.83 10.36 -18.14
N VAL A 11 8.10 10.57 -17.77
CA VAL A 11 9.05 9.47 -17.53
C VAL A 11 8.59 8.56 -16.40
N LEU A 12 8.06 9.12 -15.31
CA LEU A 12 7.51 8.34 -14.20
C LEU A 12 6.34 7.45 -14.65
N VAL A 13 5.40 8.00 -15.41
CA VAL A 13 4.23 7.24 -15.90
C VAL A 13 4.65 6.14 -16.88
N ILE A 14 5.63 6.40 -17.75
CA ILE A 14 6.16 5.41 -18.69
C ILE A 14 6.90 4.29 -17.95
N THR A 15 7.76 4.62 -16.99
CA THR A 15 8.49 3.60 -16.21
C THR A 15 7.54 2.76 -15.33
N LEU A 16 6.50 3.38 -14.79
CA LEU A 16 5.47 2.68 -14.02
C LEU A 16 4.61 1.75 -14.90
N THR A 17 4.27 2.16 -16.13
CA THR A 17 3.57 1.29 -17.09
C THR A 17 4.44 0.14 -17.60
N LEU A 18 5.77 0.29 -17.61
CA LEU A 18 6.72 -0.79 -17.89
C LEU A 18 6.87 -1.79 -16.72
N GLY A 19 6.21 -1.58 -15.58
CA GLY A 19 6.26 -2.48 -14.42
C GLY A 19 7.56 -2.35 -13.61
N VAL A 20 8.30 -1.25 -13.76
CA VAL A 20 9.50 -0.98 -12.97
C VAL A 20 9.10 -0.71 -11.51
N PRO A 21 9.86 -1.18 -10.50
CA PRO A 21 9.54 -0.88 -9.11
C PRO A 21 9.56 0.63 -8.82
N LEU A 22 8.59 1.08 -8.01
CA LEU A 22 8.36 2.49 -7.67
C LEU A 22 9.63 3.31 -7.32
N PRO A 23 10.59 2.81 -6.50
CA PRO A 23 11.79 3.58 -6.17
C PRO A 23 12.60 4.00 -7.40
N TYR A 24 12.69 3.14 -8.41
CA TYR A 24 13.42 3.42 -9.64
C TYR A 24 12.65 4.37 -10.55
N CYS A 25 11.31 4.31 -10.57
CA CYS A 25 10.48 5.26 -11.31
C CYS A 25 10.67 6.70 -10.78
N PHE A 26 10.62 6.87 -9.46
CA PHE A 26 10.91 8.17 -8.83
C PHE A 26 12.37 8.59 -9.02
N GLY A 27 13.32 7.66 -8.92
CA GLY A 27 14.74 7.93 -9.18
C GLY A 27 15.02 8.41 -10.61
N ALA A 28 14.37 7.80 -11.61
CA ALA A 28 14.46 8.20 -13.01
C ALA A 28 13.87 9.61 -13.24
N ALA A 29 12.73 9.91 -12.64
CA ALA A 29 12.13 11.24 -12.70
C ALA A 29 13.03 12.32 -12.05
N LEU A 30 13.70 12.00 -10.94
CA LEU A 30 14.68 12.89 -10.30
C LEU A 30 15.94 13.08 -11.15
N MET A 31 16.43 12.04 -11.82
CA MET A 31 17.56 12.15 -12.76
C MET A 31 17.23 13.10 -13.92
N VAL A 32 16.02 13.03 -14.47
CA VAL A 32 15.55 13.96 -15.51
C VAL A 32 15.54 15.41 -15.00
N MET A 33 15.07 15.65 -13.78
CA MET A 33 15.11 16.97 -13.17
C MET A 33 16.53 17.48 -12.93
N TYR A 34 17.47 16.60 -12.61
CA TYR A 34 18.89 16.96 -12.45
C TYR A 34 19.53 17.36 -13.78
N PHE A 35 19.38 16.53 -14.83
CA PHE A 35 20.06 16.76 -16.11
C PHE A 35 19.48 17.91 -16.92
N ILE A 36 18.16 18.14 -16.86
CA ILE A 36 17.46 19.12 -17.71
C ILE A 36 17.04 20.36 -16.92
N GLY A 37 16.82 20.24 -15.61
CA GLY A 37 16.22 21.29 -14.79
C GLY A 37 17.17 22.16 -13.98
N ASP A 38 18.49 22.00 -14.13
CA ASP A 38 19.53 22.68 -13.31
C ASP A 38 19.31 22.52 -11.79
N VAL A 39 18.56 21.49 -11.39
CA VAL A 39 18.23 21.26 -9.98
C VAL A 39 19.43 20.62 -9.32
N THR A 40 19.96 21.22 -8.25
CA THR A 40 21.16 20.71 -7.59
C THR A 40 20.86 19.41 -6.83
N MET A 41 21.61 18.34 -7.14
CA MET A 41 21.47 17.03 -6.48
C MET A 41 21.59 17.12 -4.95
N ARG A 42 22.44 18.02 -4.45
CA ARG A 42 22.64 18.24 -3.01
C ARG A 42 21.38 18.73 -2.31
N GLY A 43 20.61 19.61 -2.95
CA GLY A 43 19.34 20.11 -2.42
C GLY A 43 18.26 19.02 -2.40
N MET A 44 18.18 18.22 -3.46
CA MET A 44 17.24 17.09 -3.54
C MET A 44 17.54 16.01 -2.52
N MET A 45 18.81 15.66 -2.29
CA MET A 45 19.20 14.70 -1.25
C MET A 45 18.84 15.21 0.15
N LEU A 46 19.10 16.49 0.45
CA LEU A 46 18.77 17.05 1.76
C LEU A 46 17.26 17.04 2.01
N TRP A 47 16.47 17.39 1.01
CA TRP A 47 15.02 17.32 1.06
C TRP A 47 14.51 15.88 1.22
N GLY A 48 15.12 14.92 0.51
CA GLY A 48 14.80 13.50 0.65
C GLY A 48 15.05 12.98 2.07
N VAL A 49 16.17 13.35 2.68
CA VAL A 49 16.48 12.98 4.08
C VAL A 49 15.47 13.59 5.06
N GLN A 50 15.04 14.84 4.84
CA GLN A 50 13.98 15.45 5.64
C GLN A 50 12.65 14.69 5.51
N GLN A 51 12.29 14.21 4.31
CA GLN A 51 11.09 13.39 4.14
C GLN A 51 11.21 12.01 4.78
N LEU A 52 12.39 11.39 4.78
CA LEU A 52 12.63 10.12 5.49
C LEU A 52 12.51 10.28 7.01
N GLY A 53 12.82 11.46 7.54
CA GLY A 53 12.64 11.81 8.95
C GLY A 53 11.20 12.13 9.34
N ASN A 54 10.23 12.09 8.41
CA ASN A 54 8.85 12.43 8.71
C ASN A 54 8.22 11.38 9.65
N PRO A 55 7.70 11.79 10.83
CA PRO A 55 7.09 10.86 11.79
C PRO A 55 5.87 10.11 11.21
N VAL A 56 5.23 10.63 10.16
CA VAL A 56 4.13 9.95 9.47
C VAL A 56 4.58 8.60 8.87
N LEU A 57 5.85 8.45 8.48
CA LEU A 57 6.37 7.18 7.98
C LEU A 57 6.38 6.07 9.03
N LEU A 58 6.44 6.42 10.33
CA LEU A 58 6.31 5.46 11.43
C LEU A 58 4.90 4.87 11.52
N ALA A 59 3.88 5.53 10.96
CA ALA A 59 2.54 4.99 10.92
C ALA A 59 2.49 3.68 10.11
N ILE A 60 3.31 3.54 9.06
CA ILE A 60 3.36 2.33 8.21
C ILE A 60 3.68 1.07 9.04
N PRO A 61 4.82 0.97 9.76
CA PRO A 61 5.14 -0.22 10.56
C PRO A 61 4.18 -0.38 11.74
N LEU A 62 3.69 0.70 12.36
CA LEU A 62 2.71 0.61 13.44
C LEU A 62 1.37 0.04 12.97
N PHE A 63 0.90 0.41 11.77
CA PHE A 63 -0.30 -0.16 11.16
C PHE A 63 -0.13 -1.63 10.79
N VAL A 64 1.05 -2.02 10.32
CA VAL A 64 1.38 -3.43 10.07
C VAL A 64 1.41 -4.20 11.39
N LEU A 65 2.05 -3.67 12.44
CA LEU A 65 2.08 -4.28 13.77
C LEU A 65 0.67 -4.42 14.37
N ALA A 66 -0.16 -3.40 14.27
CA ALA A 66 -1.56 -3.48 14.71
C ALA A 66 -2.31 -4.59 13.94
N GLY A 67 -2.10 -4.67 12.63
CA GLY A 67 -2.71 -5.72 11.81
C GLY A 67 -2.24 -7.12 12.20
N THR A 68 -0.95 -7.32 12.43
CA THR A 68 -0.43 -8.63 12.86
C THR A 68 -0.95 -9.01 14.25
N ILE A 69 -1.07 -8.06 15.19
CA ILE A 69 -1.71 -8.31 16.50
C ILE A 69 -3.17 -8.70 16.31
N MET A 70 -3.94 -8.03 15.45
CA MET A 70 -5.34 -8.38 15.16
C MET A 70 -5.49 -9.78 14.56
N SER A 71 -4.53 -10.18 13.71
CA SER A 71 -4.48 -11.54 13.17
C SER A 71 -4.16 -12.57 14.25
N ALA A 72 -3.11 -12.34 15.05
CA ALA A 72 -2.64 -13.27 16.07
C ALA A 72 -3.61 -13.42 17.25
N SER A 73 -4.33 -12.36 17.62
CA SER A 73 -5.36 -12.36 18.68
C SER A 73 -6.69 -12.99 18.26
N GLY A 74 -6.86 -13.34 16.97
CA GLY A 74 -8.09 -13.94 16.46
C GLY A 74 -9.24 -12.97 16.15
N ILE A 75 -9.04 -11.66 16.35
CA ILE A 75 -10.02 -10.61 16.02
C ILE A 75 -10.36 -10.64 14.53
N ALA A 76 -9.32 -10.70 13.67
CA ALA A 76 -9.51 -10.75 12.22
C ALA A 76 -10.28 -12.02 11.78
N ALA A 77 -10.02 -13.16 12.43
CA ALA A 77 -10.70 -14.41 12.13
C ALA A 77 -12.17 -14.39 12.57
N ALA A 78 -12.48 -13.81 13.73
CA ALA A 78 -13.86 -13.62 14.18
C ALA A 78 -14.66 -12.72 13.23
N LEU A 79 -14.04 -11.64 12.75
CA LEU A 79 -14.65 -10.70 11.82
C LEU A 79 -14.93 -11.34 10.45
N LEU A 80 -13.98 -12.13 9.93
CA LEU A 80 -14.19 -12.91 8.70
C LEU A 80 -15.34 -13.90 8.83
N LYS A 81 -15.43 -14.63 9.96
CA LYS A 81 -16.56 -15.55 10.21
C LYS A 81 -17.90 -14.82 10.28
N PHE A 82 -17.93 -13.66 10.92
CA PHE A 82 -19.12 -12.81 11.00
C PHE A 82 -19.58 -12.39 9.60
N VAL A 83 -18.70 -11.82 8.78
CA VAL A 83 -19.04 -11.39 7.41
C VAL A 83 -19.42 -12.59 6.52
N ASN A 84 -18.72 -13.71 6.66
CA ASN A 84 -19.01 -14.94 5.93
C ASN A 84 -20.40 -15.51 6.26
N ALA A 85 -20.93 -15.31 7.47
CA ALA A 85 -22.28 -15.75 7.82
C ALA A 85 -23.36 -14.98 7.02
N PHE A 86 -23.12 -13.73 6.64
CA PHE A 86 -24.06 -12.94 5.85
C PHE A 86 -23.91 -13.20 4.34
N ILE A 87 -22.66 -13.23 3.84
CA ILE A 87 -22.38 -13.12 2.38
C ILE A 87 -21.77 -14.42 1.81
N GLY A 88 -21.35 -15.36 2.65
CA GLY A 88 -20.66 -16.60 2.25
C GLY A 88 -21.50 -17.58 1.42
N HIS A 89 -22.81 -17.38 1.33
CA HIS A 89 -23.74 -18.23 0.58
C HIS A 89 -23.66 -18.03 -0.95
N VAL A 90 -22.96 -17.00 -1.43
CA VAL A 90 -22.85 -16.68 -2.86
C VAL A 90 -21.65 -17.40 -3.48
N ARG A 91 -21.78 -17.91 -4.72
CA ARG A 91 -20.64 -18.45 -5.50
C ARG A 91 -19.57 -17.36 -5.68
N GLY A 92 -18.34 -17.64 -5.26
CA GLY A 92 -17.25 -16.65 -5.22
C GLY A 92 -17.31 -15.71 -4.02
N GLY A 93 -18.19 -15.96 -3.04
CA GLY A 93 -18.45 -15.10 -1.89
C GLY A 93 -17.21 -14.80 -1.03
N LEU A 94 -16.18 -15.65 -1.06
CA LEU A 94 -14.91 -15.41 -0.37
C LEU A 94 -14.26 -14.07 -0.75
N GLY A 95 -14.32 -13.67 -2.03
CA GLY A 95 -13.78 -12.38 -2.48
C GLY A 95 -14.58 -11.19 -1.95
N VAL A 96 -15.91 -11.35 -1.87
CA VAL A 96 -16.78 -10.31 -1.30
C VAL A 96 -16.60 -10.21 0.22
N VAL A 97 -16.47 -11.35 0.89
CA VAL A 97 -16.16 -11.41 2.33
C VAL A 97 -14.83 -10.73 2.60
N ALA A 98 -13.80 -10.98 1.78
CA ALA A 98 -12.50 -10.31 1.89
C ALA A 98 -12.62 -8.78 1.77
N ALA A 99 -13.30 -8.30 0.73
CA ALA A 99 -13.47 -6.87 0.49
C ALA A 99 -14.23 -6.19 1.64
N VAL A 100 -15.33 -6.79 2.10
CA VAL A 100 -16.15 -6.24 3.20
C VAL A 100 -15.39 -6.28 4.52
N SER A 101 -14.70 -7.39 4.84
CA SER A 101 -13.88 -7.46 6.05
C SER A 101 -12.73 -6.45 6.03
N CYS A 102 -12.06 -6.26 4.88
CA CYS A 102 -11.04 -5.22 4.72
C CYS A 102 -11.63 -3.81 4.87
N ALA A 103 -12.84 -3.56 4.35
CA ALA A 103 -13.51 -2.27 4.50
C ALA A 103 -13.86 -1.97 5.96
N VAL A 104 -14.35 -2.97 6.71
CA VAL A 104 -14.66 -2.81 8.14
C VAL A 104 -13.38 -2.57 8.96
N ILE A 105 -12.33 -3.35 8.73
CA ILE A 105 -11.04 -3.11 9.42
C ILE A 105 -10.50 -1.74 9.05
N GLY A 106 -10.55 -1.36 7.77
CA GLY A 106 -10.11 -0.04 7.30
C GLY A 106 -10.92 1.12 7.89
N ALA A 107 -12.22 0.93 8.12
CA ALA A 107 -13.07 1.94 8.78
C ALA A 107 -12.71 2.14 10.26
N ILE A 108 -12.24 1.08 10.93
CA ILE A 108 -11.80 1.14 12.34
C ILE A 108 -10.37 1.66 12.45
N SER A 109 -9.47 1.18 11.58
CA SER A 109 -8.04 1.49 11.63
C SER A 109 -7.66 2.78 10.90
N GLY A 110 -8.51 3.28 10.00
CA GLY A 110 -8.20 4.39 9.10
C GLY A 110 -7.16 4.04 8.02
N SER A 111 -6.77 2.78 7.88
CA SER A 111 -5.65 2.36 7.02
C SER A 111 -5.88 1.01 6.35
N GLY A 112 -5.74 0.99 5.03
CA GLY A 112 -5.79 -0.24 4.24
C GLY A 112 -4.62 -1.20 4.54
N LEU A 113 -3.46 -0.67 4.95
CA LEU A 113 -2.29 -1.47 5.31
C LEU A 113 -2.57 -2.40 6.50
N THR A 114 -3.32 -1.92 7.49
CA THR A 114 -3.76 -2.74 8.63
C THR A 114 -4.67 -3.87 8.19
N GLY A 115 -5.60 -3.62 7.26
CA GLY A 115 -6.48 -4.64 6.70
C GLY A 115 -5.70 -5.76 6.01
N ILE A 116 -4.73 -5.42 5.16
CA ILE A 116 -3.88 -6.39 4.47
C ILE A 116 -3.03 -7.20 5.47
N ALA A 117 -2.42 -6.53 6.45
CA ALA A 117 -1.60 -7.18 7.47
C ALA A 117 -2.41 -8.10 8.40
N ALA A 118 -3.68 -7.77 8.68
CA ALA A 118 -4.56 -8.54 9.55
C ALA A 118 -5.26 -9.70 8.84
N ILE A 119 -5.80 -9.46 7.64
CA ILE A 119 -6.65 -10.43 6.92
C ILE A 119 -5.82 -11.29 5.97
N GLY A 120 -4.80 -10.73 5.32
CA GLY A 120 -4.00 -11.42 4.30
C GLY A 120 -3.49 -12.80 4.72
N PRO A 121 -2.84 -12.95 5.90
CA PRO A 121 -2.34 -14.24 6.38
C PRO A 121 -3.41 -15.31 6.59
N LEU A 122 -4.66 -14.89 6.86
CA LEU A 122 -5.79 -15.80 7.06
C LEU A 122 -6.50 -16.12 5.74
N LEU A 123 -6.62 -15.12 4.87
CA LEU A 123 -7.47 -15.17 3.69
C LEU A 123 -6.77 -15.82 2.49
N ILE A 124 -5.50 -15.51 2.24
CA ILE A 124 -4.72 -16.08 1.13
C ILE A 124 -4.72 -17.62 1.16
N PRO A 125 -4.35 -18.30 2.27
CA PRO A 125 -4.37 -19.76 2.31
C PRO A 125 -5.78 -20.34 2.27
N GLU A 126 -6.79 -19.60 2.74
CA GLU A 126 -8.19 -20.04 2.67
C GLU A 126 -8.74 -19.94 1.24
N MET A 127 -8.34 -18.92 0.48
CA MET A 127 -8.67 -18.80 -0.93
C MET A 127 -8.01 -19.93 -1.73
N GLU A 128 -6.72 -20.17 -1.55
CA GLU A 128 -5.99 -21.26 -2.23
C GLU A 128 -6.62 -22.64 -1.98
N LYS A 129 -7.12 -22.89 -0.76
CA LYS A 129 -7.85 -24.13 -0.44
C LYS A 129 -9.20 -24.27 -1.15
N ARG A 130 -9.88 -23.17 -1.43
CA ARG A 130 -11.23 -23.17 -2.01
C ARG A 130 -11.26 -22.94 -3.52
N GLY A 131 -10.11 -22.64 -4.13
CA GLY A 131 -9.95 -22.38 -5.57
C GLY A 131 -10.09 -20.91 -5.89
#